data_AF-A0A1C6NNF2-F1
#
_entry.id   AF-A0A1C6NNF2-F1
#
_cell.length_a   1.000
_cell.length_b   1.000
_cell.length_c   1.000
_cell.angle_alpha   90.00
_cell.angle_beta   90.00
_cell.angle_gamma   90.00
#
_symmetry.space_group_name_H-M   'P 1'
#
loop_
_entity.id
_entity.type
_entity.pdbx_description
1 polymer ?
#
loop_
_entity_poly.entity_id
_entity_poly.type
_entity_poly.pdbx_seq_one_letter_code
_entity_poly.pdbx_strand_id
1 'polypeptide(L)'
;MPDVIARVVEWVLGVLPETRRARPGRHSAEYLAVRVEPVPLVICAARTPVPAHVLARSVPSPWGHRVPPYLRDWIGEQEERARQHERRMAAAAATFGVDLPFTFDGSEVTRAGAERSA
;
A
#
# COMPACT_ATOMS: atom_id res chain seq x y z
N MET A 1 -7.14 -23.56 -4.23
CA MET A 1 -8.56 -23.55 -4.70
C MET A 1 -8.81 -22.59 -5.87
N PRO A 2 -8.34 -21.32 -5.88
CA PRO A 2 -8.59 -20.42 -7.03
C PRO A 2 -7.96 -20.90 -8.35
N ASP A 3 -6.87 -21.67 -8.29
CA ASP A 3 -6.15 -22.14 -9.48
C ASP A 3 -6.90 -23.19 -10.29
N VAL A 4 -7.78 -23.98 -9.66
CA VAL A 4 -8.57 -25.01 -10.35
C VAL A 4 -9.66 -24.35 -11.19
N ILE A 5 -10.34 -23.35 -10.62
CA ILE A 5 -11.39 -22.60 -11.32
C ILE A 5 -10.77 -21.83 -12.49
N ALA A 6 -9.61 -21.19 -12.29
CA ALA A 6 -8.90 -20.49 -13.35
C ALA A 6 -8.52 -21.42 -14.52
N ARG A 7 -7.98 -22.62 -14.23
CA ARG A 7 -7.64 -23.59 -15.29
C ARG A 7 -8.86 -24.11 -16.06
N VAL A 8 -10.00 -24.30 -15.39
CA VAL A 8 -11.24 -24.74 -16.05
C VAL A 8 -11.77 -23.64 -16.96
N VAL A 9 -11.79 -22.38 -16.50
CA VAL A 9 -12.22 -21.24 -17.32
C VAL A 9 -11.30 -21.04 -18.52
N GLU A 10 -9.99 -21.13 -18.32
CA GLU A 10 -9.01 -21.05 -19.41
C GLU A 10 -9.21 -22.18 -20.44
N TRP A 11 -9.46 -23.41 -19.98
CA TRP A 11 -9.72 -24.54 -20.86
C TRP A 11 -11.01 -24.35 -21.69
N VAL A 12 -12.11 -23.93 -21.05
CA VAL A 12 -13.38 -23.66 -21.74
C VAL A 12 -13.21 -22.54 -22.79
N LEU A 13 -12.49 -21.48 -22.45
CA LEU A 13 -12.17 -20.39 -23.39
C LEU A 13 -11.19 -20.80 -24.49
N GLY A 14 -10.38 -21.86 -24.31
CA GLY A 14 -9.48 -22.37 -25.34
C GLY A 14 -10.17 -23.20 -26.43
N VAL A 15 -11.34 -23.76 -26.13
CA VAL A 15 -12.13 -24.62 -27.04
C VAL A 15 -13.10 -23.81 -27.91
N LEU A 16 -13.55 -22.64 -27.44
CA LEU A 16 -14.41 -21.76 -28.21
C LEU A 16 -13.62 -21.10 -29.35
N PRO A 17 -14.03 -21.26 -30.63
CA PRO A 17 -13.29 -20.72 -31.76
C PRO A 17 -13.27 -19.19 -31.80
N GLU A 18 -14.26 -18.52 -31.22
CA GLU A 18 -14.38 -17.05 -31.19
C GLU A 18 -13.46 -16.38 -30.16
N THR A 19 -13.02 -17.11 -29.13
CA THR A 19 -12.15 -16.60 -28.06
C THR A 19 -10.67 -16.86 -28.34
N ARG A 20 -10.35 -17.68 -29.35
CA ARG A 20 -8.98 -17.84 -29.84
C ARG A 20 -8.53 -16.57 -30.55
N ARG A 21 -7.72 -15.79 -29.85
CA ARG A 21 -6.98 -14.69 -30.48
C ARG A 21 -6.02 -15.26 -31.52
N ALA A 22 -6.23 -14.91 -32.79
CA ALA A 22 -5.36 -15.31 -33.90
C ALA A 22 -3.91 -14.78 -33.77
N ARG A 23 -3.65 -13.85 -32.85
CA ARG A 23 -2.32 -13.31 -32.57
C ARG A 23 -2.09 -13.15 -31.06
N PRO A 24 -0.88 -13.45 -30.58
CA PRO A 24 -0.50 -13.21 -29.19
C PRO A 24 -0.67 -11.72 -28.84
N GLY A 25 -1.37 -11.43 -27.74
CA GLY A 25 -1.57 -10.07 -27.26
C GLY A 25 -0.27 -9.46 -26.73
N ARG A 26 -0.19 -8.12 -26.64
CA ARG A 26 1.01 -7.40 -26.15
C ARG A 26 1.45 -7.75 -24.73
N HIS A 27 0.59 -8.42 -23.97
CA HIS A 27 0.84 -8.90 -22.60
C HIS A 27 0.93 -10.43 -22.51
N SER A 28 0.89 -11.14 -23.64
CA SER A 28 1.04 -12.60 -23.67
C SER A 28 2.50 -12.99 -23.51
N ALA A 29 2.73 -14.13 -22.87
CA ALA A 29 4.07 -14.67 -22.67
C ALA A 29 4.81 -14.90 -24.01
N GLU A 30 4.08 -15.35 -25.05
CA GLU A 30 4.62 -15.53 -26.40
C GLU A 30 5.11 -14.21 -27.03
N TYR A 31 4.38 -13.10 -26.84
CA TYR A 31 4.81 -11.77 -27.31
C TYR A 31 6.07 -11.26 -26.58
N LEU A 32 6.22 -11.60 -25.30
CA LEU A 32 7.37 -11.22 -24.50
C LEU A 32 8.58 -12.13 -24.76
N ALA A 33 8.36 -13.41 -25.06
CA ALA A 33 9.42 -14.37 -25.38
C ALA A 33 10.23 -13.99 -26.64
N VAL A 34 9.61 -13.27 -27.60
CA VAL A 34 10.29 -12.76 -28.80
C VAL A 34 11.10 -11.48 -28.50
N ARG A 35 10.81 -10.77 -27.41
CA ARG A 35 11.55 -9.58 -26.97
C ARG A 35 12.58 -9.97 -25.90
N VAL A 36 13.61 -10.68 -26.34
CA VAL A 36 14.66 -11.23 -25.45
C VAL A 36 15.54 -10.16 -24.78
N GLU A 37 15.52 -8.90 -25.21
CA GLU A 37 16.33 -7.85 -24.60
C GLU A 37 15.45 -6.75 -23.98
N PRO A 38 15.23 -6.76 -22.64
CA PRO A 38 14.74 -5.58 -21.96
C PRO A 38 15.84 -4.52 -21.99
N VAL A 39 15.82 -3.65 -22.99
CA VAL A 39 16.58 -2.39 -22.93
C VAL A 39 16.16 -1.71 -21.62
N PRO A 40 17.10 -1.38 -20.72
CA PRO A 40 16.76 -0.69 -19.49
C PRO A 40 16.13 0.64 -19.87
N LEU A 41 14.81 0.71 -19.69
CA LEU A 41 14.04 1.93 -19.76
C LEU A 41 14.48 2.78 -18.57
N VAL A 42 15.52 3.58 -18.76
CA VAL A 42 15.89 4.65 -17.83
C VAL A 42 14.86 5.75 -17.98
N ILE A 43 13.70 5.56 -17.35
CA ILE A 43 12.56 6.49 -17.35
C ILE A 43 12.93 7.79 -16.63
N CYS A 44 13.93 7.75 -15.74
CA CYS A 44 14.26 8.83 -14.81
C CYS A 44 15.44 9.72 -15.24
N ALA A 45 16.05 9.50 -16.41
CA ALA A 45 17.06 10.43 -16.91
C ALA A 45 16.34 11.63 -17.52
N ALA A 46 16.33 12.76 -16.80
CA ALA A 46 15.84 14.02 -17.35
C ALA A 46 16.72 14.41 -18.56
N ARG A 47 16.29 14.04 -19.77
CA ARG A 47 16.97 14.39 -21.03
C ARG A 47 16.87 15.89 -21.33
N THR A 48 15.93 16.56 -20.66
CA THR A 48 15.68 18.00 -20.77
C THR A 48 16.00 18.67 -19.44
N PRO A 49 16.70 19.82 -19.43
CA PRO A 49 16.92 20.57 -18.21
C PRO A 49 15.56 20.90 -17.57
N VAL A 50 15.40 20.60 -16.29
CA VAL A 50 14.17 20.88 -15.55
C VAL A 50 14.02 22.41 -15.46
N PRO A 51 12.91 22.99 -15.93
CA PRO A 51 12.72 24.43 -15.88
C PRO A 51 12.87 24.98 -14.45
N ALA A 52 13.53 26.13 -14.31
CA ALA A 52 13.83 26.72 -13.01
C ALA A 52 12.60 26.93 -12.11
N HIS A 53 11.44 27.23 -12.71
CA HIS A 53 10.18 27.38 -11.96
C HIS A 53 9.67 26.07 -11.35
N VAL A 54 10.02 24.91 -11.93
CA VAL A 54 9.70 23.59 -11.38
C VAL A 54 10.63 23.30 -10.20
N LEU A 55 11.92 23.61 -10.34
CA LEU A 55 12.89 23.47 -9.25
C LEU A 55 12.51 24.34 -8.04
N ALA A 56 12.09 25.57 -8.28
CA ALA A 56 11.63 26.48 -7.23
C ALA A 56 10.41 25.96 -6.45
N ARG A 57 9.55 25.13 -7.06
CA ARG A 57 8.43 24.47 -6.37
C ARG A 57 8.86 23.25 -5.57
N SER A 58 9.94 22.59 -5.96
CA SER A 58 10.52 21.46 -5.23
C SER A 58 11.40 21.87 -4.06
N VAL A 59 11.80 23.14 -3.97
CA VAL A 59 12.51 23.67 -2.80
C VAL A 59 11.51 23.67 -1.62
N PRO A 60 11.81 22.96 -0.52
CA PRO A 60 10.99 23.02 0.68
C PRO A 60 10.87 24.48 1.12
N SER A 61 9.64 24.97 1.27
CA SER A 61 9.41 26.35 1.71
C SER A 61 10.10 26.58 3.06
N PRO A 62 10.88 27.66 3.23
CA PRO A 62 11.53 27.99 4.50
C PRO A 62 10.53 28.31 5.62
N TRP A 63 9.24 28.49 5.30
CA TRP A 63 8.17 28.84 6.23
C TRP A 63 7.42 27.63 6.81
N GLY A 64 8.00 26.43 6.70
CA GLY A 64 7.34 25.18 7.06
C GLY A 64 6.19 24.86 6.10
N HIS A 65 5.86 23.57 5.96
CA HIS A 65 4.72 23.15 5.17
C HIS A 65 3.45 23.63 5.88
N ARG A 66 2.92 24.80 5.50
CA ARG A 66 1.64 25.28 6.02
C ARG A 66 0.58 24.28 5.58
N VAL A 67 0.11 23.46 6.52
CA VAL A 67 -0.97 22.50 6.28
C VAL A 67 -2.18 23.27 5.75
N PRO A 68 -2.63 22.98 4.51
CA PRO A 68 -3.81 23.64 3.95
C PRO A 68 -5.03 23.44 4.87
N PRO A 69 -5.91 24.45 5.03
CA PRO A 69 -7.04 24.36 5.96
C PRO A 69 -7.91 23.11 5.75
N TYR A 70 -8.12 22.70 4.50
CA TYR A 70 -8.91 21.52 4.13
C TYR A 70 -8.25 20.17 4.49
N LEU A 71 -6.95 20.15 4.79
CA LEU A 71 -6.24 18.94 5.22
C LEU A 71 -6.24 18.78 6.74
N ARG A 72 -6.62 19.80 7.51
CA ARG A 72 -6.63 19.74 8.97
C ARG A 72 -7.65 18.72 9.48
N ASP A 73 -8.85 18.74 8.92
CA ASP A 73 -9.91 17.81 9.29
C ASP A 73 -9.53 16.37 8.92
N TRP A 74 -8.92 16.18 7.75
CA TRP A 74 -8.39 14.89 7.32
C TRP A 74 -7.32 14.34 8.26
N ILE A 75 -6.41 15.20 8.78
CA ILE A 75 -5.40 14.79 9.76
C ILE A 75 -6.07 14.32 11.06
N GLY A 76 -7.06 15.05 11.57
CA GLY A 76 -7.82 14.64 12.75
C GLY A 76 -8.55 13.31 12.55
N GLU A 77 -9.10 13.06 11.37
CA GLU A 77 -9.68 11.76 11.02
C GLU A 77 -8.65 10.63 10.98
N GLN A 78 -7.42 10.88 10.50
CA GLN A 78 -6.36 9.87 10.49
C GLN A 78 -5.91 9.52 11.91
N GLU A 79 -5.75 10.52 12.77
CA GLU A 79 -5.39 10.32 14.18
C GLU A 79 -6.46 9.48 14.90
N GLU A 80 -7.73 9.77 14.67
CA GLU A 80 -8.82 8.98 15.26
C GLU A 80 -8.87 7.55 14.71
N ARG A 81 -8.66 7.36 13.40
CA ARG A 81 -8.54 6.00 12.81
C ARG A 81 -7.37 5.23 13.40
N ALA A 82 -6.23 5.86 13.64
CA ALA A 82 -5.08 5.23 14.27
C ALA A 82 -5.40 4.80 15.70
N ARG A 83 -6.04 5.67 16.49
CA ARG A 83 -6.52 5.31 17.85
C ARG A 83 -7.50 4.14 17.85
N GLN A 84 -8.43 4.11 16.89
CA GLN A 84 -9.37 2.99 16.74
C GLN A 84 -8.67 1.69 16.35
N HIS A 85 -7.66 1.78 15.47
CA HIS A 85 -6.86 0.62 15.08
C HIS A 85 -6.11 0.04 16.29
N GLU A 86 -5.46 0.88 17.09
CA GLU A 86 -4.77 0.45 18.31
C GLU A 86 -5.71 -0.22 19.31
N ARG A 87 -6.90 0.34 19.53
CA ARG A 87 -7.91 -0.27 20.41
C ARG A 87 -8.33 -1.67 19.93
N ARG A 88 -8.54 -1.82 18.62
CA ARG A 88 -8.90 -3.12 18.03
C ARG A 88 -7.77 -4.13 18.16
N MET A 89 -6.53 -3.68 17.95
CA MET A 89 -5.33 -4.50 18.11
C MET A 89 -5.14 -4.96 19.55
N ALA A 90 -5.32 -4.06 20.53
CA ALA A 90 -5.25 -4.41 21.95
C ALA A 90 -6.35 -5.41 22.35
N ALA A 91 -7.59 -5.20 21.90
CA ALA A 91 -8.69 -6.14 22.16
C ALA A 91 -8.45 -7.52 21.52
N ALA A 92 -7.92 -7.56 20.29
CA ALA A 92 -7.54 -8.80 19.64
C ALA A 92 -6.42 -9.50 20.41
N ALA A 93 -5.36 -8.78 20.81
CA ALA A 93 -4.25 -9.32 21.59
C ALA A 93 -4.73 -9.91 22.92
N ALA A 94 -5.60 -9.21 23.65
CA ALA A 94 -6.20 -9.70 24.89
C ALA A 94 -7.02 -10.98 24.69
N THR A 95 -7.72 -11.12 23.55
CA THR A 95 -8.45 -12.34 23.19
C THR A 95 -7.50 -13.54 23.01
N PHE A 96 -6.27 -13.28 22.54
CA PHE A 96 -5.22 -14.29 22.44
C PHE A 96 -4.38 -14.45 23.73
N GLY A 97 -4.77 -13.79 24.82
CA GLY A 97 -4.05 -13.84 26.11
C GLY A 97 -2.73 -13.07 26.12
N VAL A 98 -2.54 -12.16 25.16
CA VAL A 98 -1.35 -11.30 25.06
C VAL A 98 -1.69 -9.91 25.57
N ASP A 99 -1.09 -9.51 26.69
CA ASP A 99 -1.21 -8.14 27.20
C ASP A 99 -0.33 -7.19 26.37
N LEU A 100 -0.95 -6.51 25.41
CA LEU A 100 -0.31 -5.43 24.69
C LEU A 100 -0.36 -4.17 25.55
N PRO A 101 0.79 -3.51 25.85
CA PRO A 101 0.78 -2.26 26.61
C PRO A 101 0.06 -1.18 25.79
N PHE A 102 -1.18 -0.89 26.18
CA PHE A 102 -2.01 0.11 25.56
C PHE A 102 -2.42 1.14 26.61
N THR A 103 -2.06 2.39 26.40
CA THR A 103 -2.43 3.51 27.26
C THR A 103 -3.55 4.30 26.59
N PHE A 104 -4.75 4.24 27.14
CA PHE A 104 -5.85 5.10 26.72
C PHE A 104 -5.94 6.30 27.66
N ASP A 105 -6.16 7.49 27.12
CA ASP A 105 -6.35 8.70 27.91
C ASP A 105 -7.72 8.61 28.61
N GLY A 106 -7.71 8.09 29.85
CA GLY A 106 -8.90 7.66 30.59
C GLY A 106 -8.82 6.24 31.16
N SER A 107 -7.81 5.44 30.77
CA SER A 107 -7.51 4.19 31.47
C SER A 107 -6.54 4.48 32.61
N GLU A 108 -7.07 4.65 33.83
CA GLU A 108 -6.29 4.43 35.07
C GLU A 108 -5.95 2.94 35.26
N VAL A 109 -5.69 2.21 34.18
CA VAL A 109 -5.05 0.90 34.26
C VAL A 109 -3.58 1.17 34.47
N THR A 110 -3.30 1.55 35.70
CA THR A 110 -1.99 1.56 36.31
C THR A 110 -1.25 0.29 35.89
N ARG A 111 0.02 0.52 35.57
CA ARG A 111 1.17 -0.38 35.43
C ARG A 111 1.25 -1.45 36.54
N ALA A 112 0.22 -2.28 36.72
CA ALA A 112 0.08 -3.24 37.81
C ALA A 112 0.73 -4.61 37.51
N GLY A 113 1.25 -4.80 36.28
CA GLY A 113 1.92 -6.04 35.88
C GLY A 113 3.45 -6.01 35.91
N ALA A 114 4.08 -4.84 36.10
CA ALA A 114 5.54 -4.72 36.03
C ALA A 114 6.27 -4.97 37.36
N GLU A 115 5.54 -5.13 38.47
CA GLU A 115 6.10 -5.45 39.78
C GLU A 115 5.60 -6.80 40.27
N ARG A 116 6.12 -7.89 39.69
CA ARG A 116 6.21 -9.19 40.36
C ARG A 116 7.20 -10.09 39.62
N SER A 117 8.47 -9.91 39.95
CA SER A 117 9.44 -11.00 40.12
C SER A 117 10.62 -10.45 40.91
N ALA A 118 10.55 -10.70 42.22
CA ALA A 118 11.74 -10.84 43.05
C ALA A 118 12.41 -12.19 42.74
#